data_AF-A0A971UGE9-F1
#
_entry.id   AF-A0A971UGE9-F1
#
_cell.length_a   1.000
_cell.length_b   1.000
_cell.length_c   1.000
_cell.angle_alpha   90.00
_cell.angle_beta   90.00
_cell.angle_gamma   90.00
#
_symmetry.space_group_name_H-M   'P 1'
#
loop_
_entity.id
_entity.type
_entity.pdbx_description
1 polymer ?
#
loop_
_entity_poly.entity_id
_entity_poly.type
_entity_poly.pdbx_seq_one_letter_code
_entity_poly.pdbx_strand_id
1 'polypeptide(L)'
;MVAQAATPERTRCSHRDPVLVSLAQAALVSATLMWLLVATWLCGRRLAGELQQPLGAPTLFAVGLVSALLVSGLRCGWWQAGVAPLPAPARSRAALWWLLPSLAALLLAASVSMRGTGPAGLILLWLILLANEALWGACLWRLRTRPGAGAPETVAVPAPHDLAVAAGGQDDRPVRPVEPSDDHELSLPEGVCQQLTRARSRTHGDTVAGMLRALFQPGERSHNLHVAFCPPLPARPLVEVVQLSGPRTRVKAADIQPFGIRFDLRLAALSTREEDVLIHFEARCSTGGLPS
;
A
#
# COMPACT_ATOMS: atom_id res chain seq x y z
N MET A 1 47.72 -6.85 -1.50
CA MET A 1 46.64 -7.83 -1.26
C MET A 1 45.38 -7.05 -0.88
N VAL A 2 44.53 -6.75 -1.87
CA VAL A 2 43.26 -6.05 -1.65
C VAL A 2 42.17 -7.11 -1.50
N ALA A 3 41.53 -7.14 -0.33
CA ALA A 3 40.46 -8.07 -0.03
C ALA A 3 39.24 -7.77 -0.91
N GLN A 4 38.84 -8.75 -1.74
CA GLN A 4 37.57 -8.73 -2.46
C GLN A 4 36.44 -8.85 -1.43
N ALA A 5 35.68 -7.77 -1.25
CA ALA A 5 34.44 -7.79 -0.48
C ALA A 5 33.41 -8.62 -1.24
N ALA A 6 32.97 -9.72 -0.63
CA ALA A 6 31.92 -10.59 -1.14
C ALA A 6 30.60 -9.81 -1.28
N THR A 7 30.03 -9.83 -2.48
CA THR A 7 28.71 -9.33 -2.79
C THR A 7 27.64 -10.15 -2.05
N PRO A 8 26.71 -9.53 -1.31
CA PRO A 8 25.65 -10.27 -0.64
C PRO A 8 24.68 -10.84 -1.68
N GLU A 9 24.49 -12.17 -1.63
CA GLU A 9 23.47 -12.90 -2.37
C GLU A 9 22.10 -12.23 -2.20
N ARG A 10 21.51 -11.77 -3.31
CA ARG A 10 20.11 -11.38 -3.37
C ARG A 10 19.25 -12.58 -2.98
N THR A 11 18.71 -12.54 -1.77
CA THR A 11 17.69 -13.47 -1.29
C THR A 11 16.54 -13.51 -2.30
N ARG A 12 16.36 -14.66 -2.94
CA ARG A 12 15.27 -14.92 -3.89
C ARG A 12 13.94 -14.61 -3.20
N CYS A 13 13.19 -13.65 -3.75
CA CYS A 13 11.78 -13.49 -3.39
C CYS A 13 11.07 -14.81 -3.67
N SER A 14 10.57 -15.46 -2.62
CA SER A 14 9.74 -16.66 -2.74
C SER A 14 8.48 -16.28 -3.53
N HIS A 15 8.43 -16.72 -4.78
CA HIS A 15 7.24 -16.63 -5.62
C HIS A 15 6.16 -17.51 -4.99
N ARG A 16 5.20 -16.93 -4.27
CA ARG A 16 4.07 -17.68 -3.72
C ARG A 16 3.15 -18.12 -4.86
N ASP A 17 2.84 -19.41 -4.92
CA ASP A 17 1.95 -19.94 -5.96
C ASP A 17 0.54 -19.32 -5.86
N PRO A 18 -0.01 -18.78 -6.96
CA PRO A 18 -1.31 -18.10 -6.94
C PRO A 18 -2.46 -19.04 -6.58
N VAL A 19 -2.32 -20.34 -6.86
CA VAL A 19 -3.29 -21.38 -6.50
C VAL A 19 -3.35 -21.57 -4.99
N LEU A 20 -2.20 -21.62 -4.31
CA LEU A 20 -2.13 -21.78 -2.85
C LEU A 20 -2.74 -20.58 -2.13
N VAL A 21 -2.51 -19.36 -2.65
CA VAL A 21 -3.12 -18.14 -2.11
C VAL A 21 -4.65 -18.18 -2.25
N SER A 22 -5.15 -18.62 -3.41
CA SER A 22 -6.59 -18.71 -3.67
C SER A 22 -7.28 -19.75 -2.79
N LEU A 23 -6.66 -20.92 -2.61
CA LEU A 23 -7.15 -21.97 -1.71
C LEU A 23 -7.16 -21.50 -0.25
N ALA A 24 -6.10 -20.82 0.20
CA ALA A 24 -6.03 -20.27 1.55
C ALA A 24 -7.14 -19.22 1.79
N GLN A 25 -7.40 -18.34 0.82
CA GLN A 25 -8.49 -17.37 0.90
C GLN A 25 -9.87 -18.04 0.96
N ALA A 26 -10.11 -19.06 0.13
CA ALA A 26 -11.36 -19.82 0.15
C ALA A 26 -11.58 -20.54 1.50
N ALA A 27 -10.53 -21.10 2.08
CA ALA A 27 -10.58 -21.72 3.41
C ALA A 27 -10.90 -20.70 4.51
N LEU A 28 -10.27 -19.51 4.48
CA LEU A 28 -10.53 -18.43 5.44
C LEU A 28 -11.97 -17.88 5.35
N VAL A 29 -12.48 -17.71 4.13
CA VAL A 29 -13.89 -17.34 3.90
C VAL A 29 -14.82 -18.41 4.49
N SER A 30 -14.58 -19.67 4.15
CA SER A 30 -15.40 -20.79 4.62
C SER A 30 -15.40 -20.90 6.14
N ALA A 31 -14.23 -20.78 6.78
CA ALA A 31 -14.09 -20.80 8.23
C ALA A 31 -14.82 -19.63 8.90
N THR A 32 -14.74 -18.42 8.32
CA THR A 32 -15.43 -17.23 8.85
C THR A 32 -16.95 -17.38 8.75
N LEU A 33 -17.45 -17.87 7.62
CA LEU A 33 -18.87 -18.11 7.40
C LEU A 33 -19.40 -19.23 8.31
N MET A 34 -18.65 -20.32 8.47
CA MET A 34 -18.98 -21.40 9.39
C MET A 34 -19.09 -20.89 10.83
N TRP A 35 -18.13 -20.08 11.26
CA TRP A 35 -18.14 -19.48 12.59
C TRP A 35 -19.37 -18.59 12.83
N LEU A 36 -19.71 -17.75 11.84
CA LEU A 36 -20.90 -16.91 11.89
C LEU A 36 -22.19 -17.72 11.93
N LEU A 37 -22.26 -18.80 11.14
CA LEU A 37 -23.42 -19.70 11.09
C LEU A 37 -23.64 -20.38 12.45
N VAL A 38 -22.58 -20.92 13.07
CA VAL A 38 -22.66 -21.54 14.39
C VAL A 38 -23.11 -20.54 15.46
N ALA A 39 -22.52 -19.34 15.48
CA ALA A 39 -22.88 -18.31 16.45
C ALA A 39 -24.34 -17.84 16.28
N THR A 40 -24.79 -17.68 15.03
CA THR A 40 -26.17 -17.28 14.71
C THR A 40 -27.16 -18.38 15.10
N TRP A 41 -26.83 -19.65 14.80
CA TRP A 41 -27.66 -20.79 15.17
C TRP A 41 -27.83 -20.91 16.69
N LEU A 42 -26.76 -20.80 17.46
CA LEU A 42 -26.82 -20.80 18.93
C LEU A 42 -27.64 -19.63 19.48
N CYS A 43 -27.50 -18.44 18.89
CA CYS A 43 -28.32 -17.29 19.24
C CYS A 43 -29.82 -17.55 18.98
N GLY A 44 -30.14 -18.16 17.84
CA GLY A 44 -31.50 -18.59 17.50
C GLY A 44 -32.07 -19.61 18.51
N ARG A 45 -31.30 -20.64 18.87
CA ARG A 45 -31.70 -21.63 19.88
C ARG A 45 -31.95 -21.01 21.25
N ARG A 46 -31.15 -20.01 21.63
CA ARG A 46 -31.38 -19.25 22.86
C ARG A 46 -32.69 -18.47 22.81
N LEU A 47 -32.94 -17.76 21.72
CA LEU A 47 -34.16 -16.97 21.54
C LEU A 47 -35.42 -17.85 21.51
N ALA A 48 -35.30 -19.08 21.00
CA ALA A 48 -36.34 -20.11 21.07
C ALA A 48 -36.54 -20.71 22.48
N GLY A 49 -35.71 -20.33 23.46
CA GLY A 49 -35.80 -20.83 24.83
C GLY A 49 -35.26 -22.25 25.02
N GLU A 50 -34.50 -22.80 24.08
CA GLU A 50 -33.96 -24.16 24.17
C GLU A 50 -32.68 -24.24 25.03
N LEU A 51 -32.01 -23.11 25.24
CA LEU A 51 -30.82 -23.01 26.08
C LEU A 51 -31.22 -22.49 27.46
N GLN A 52 -31.45 -23.41 28.40
CA GLN A 52 -31.92 -23.08 29.76
C GLN A 52 -30.86 -23.33 30.85
N GLN A 53 -29.82 -24.13 30.56
CA GLN A 53 -28.79 -24.45 31.56
C GLN A 53 -27.64 -23.43 31.52
N PRO A 54 -27.42 -22.65 32.60
CA PRO A 54 -26.32 -21.70 32.64
C PRO A 54 -24.97 -22.42 32.65
N LEU A 55 -24.05 -21.92 31.83
CA LEU A 55 -22.67 -22.39 31.79
C LEU A 55 -21.92 -21.97 33.06
N GLY A 56 -21.06 -22.85 33.56
CA GLY A 56 -20.17 -22.55 34.67
C GLY A 56 -19.07 -21.54 34.29
N ALA A 57 -18.50 -20.89 35.29
CA ALA A 57 -17.35 -19.99 35.11
C ALA A 57 -16.18 -20.61 34.29
N PRO A 58 -15.73 -21.86 34.53
CA PRO A 58 -14.62 -22.42 33.75
C PRO A 58 -14.98 -22.63 32.28
N THR A 59 -16.23 -23.01 32.00
CA THR A 59 -16.70 -23.17 30.60
C THR A 59 -16.80 -21.82 29.89
N LEU A 60 -17.23 -20.75 30.56
CA LEU A 60 -17.26 -19.40 29.98
C LEU A 60 -15.86 -18.87 29.67
N PHE A 61 -14.91 -19.14 30.57
CA PHE A 61 -13.51 -18.82 30.32
C PHE A 61 -12.98 -19.54 29.08
N ALA A 62 -13.22 -20.86 28.97
CA ALA A 62 -12.81 -21.64 27.81
C ALA A 62 -13.45 -21.14 26.51
N VAL A 63 -14.75 -20.82 26.53
CA VAL A 63 -15.46 -20.23 25.38
C VAL A 63 -14.83 -18.91 24.96
N GLY A 64 -14.52 -18.02 25.91
CA GLY A 64 -13.87 -16.74 25.63
C GLY A 64 -12.49 -16.92 25.02
N LEU A 65 -11.66 -17.80 25.58
CA LEU A 65 -10.31 -18.06 25.10
C LEU A 65 -10.31 -18.66 23.69
N VAL A 66 -11.13 -19.68 23.44
CA VAL A 66 -11.24 -20.33 22.12
C VAL A 66 -11.74 -19.33 21.08
N SER A 67 -12.72 -18.50 21.43
CA SER A 67 -13.25 -17.46 20.53
C SER A 67 -12.17 -16.43 20.18
N ALA A 68 -11.40 -15.96 21.16
CA ALA A 68 -10.32 -15.01 20.95
C ALA A 68 -9.20 -15.59 20.05
N LEU A 69 -8.82 -16.85 20.27
CA LEU A 69 -7.85 -17.56 19.44
C LEU A 69 -8.34 -17.74 18.01
N LEU A 70 -9.61 -18.10 17.82
CA LEU A 70 -10.19 -18.27 16.50
C LEU A 70 -10.24 -16.94 15.73
N VAL A 71 -10.70 -15.86 16.36
CA VAL A 71 -10.70 -14.51 15.76
C VAL A 71 -9.28 -14.08 15.38
N SER A 72 -8.32 -14.30 16.28
CA SER A 72 -6.91 -13.98 16.02
C SER A 72 -6.32 -14.81 14.89
N GLY A 73 -6.61 -16.12 14.84
CA GLY A 73 -6.16 -17.01 13.76
C GLY A 73 -6.71 -16.59 12.40
N LEU A 74 -8.00 -16.27 12.33
CA LEU A 74 -8.63 -15.78 11.09
C LEU A 74 -8.01 -14.45 10.63
N ARG A 75 -7.81 -13.50 11.55
CA ARG A 75 -7.17 -12.21 11.24
C ARG A 75 -5.72 -12.36 10.82
N CYS A 76 -4.95 -13.24 11.47
CA CYS A 76 -3.60 -13.60 11.05
C CYS A 76 -3.59 -14.19 9.64
N GLY A 77 -4.53 -15.08 9.31
CA GLY A 77 -4.65 -15.65 7.97
C GLY A 77 -4.96 -14.59 6.91
N TRP A 78 -5.93 -13.71 7.18
CA TRP A 78 -6.26 -12.59 6.28
C TRP A 78 -5.10 -11.61 6.11
N TRP A 79 -4.35 -11.34 7.18
CA TRP A 79 -3.14 -10.53 7.15
C TRP A 79 -2.07 -11.16 6.24
N GLN A 80 -1.79 -12.47 6.41
CA GLN A 80 -0.82 -13.20 5.61
C GLN A 80 -1.21 -13.31 4.13
N ALA A 81 -2.51 -13.32 3.84
CA ALA A 81 -3.08 -13.28 2.50
C ALA A 81 -3.08 -11.89 1.86
N GLY A 82 -2.51 -10.86 2.52
CA GLY A 82 -2.38 -9.50 1.99
C GLY A 82 -3.65 -8.66 2.09
N VAL A 83 -4.64 -9.11 2.86
CA VAL A 83 -5.91 -8.40 3.09
C VAL A 83 -5.79 -7.61 4.39
N ALA A 84 -5.00 -6.54 4.37
CA ALA A 84 -4.96 -5.58 5.48
C ALA A 84 -6.10 -4.56 5.36
N PRO A 85 -6.74 -4.15 6.47
CA PRO A 85 -7.79 -3.13 6.50
C PRO A 85 -7.14 -1.73 6.44
N LEU A 86 -6.48 -1.40 5.34
CA LEU A 86 -5.90 -0.08 5.10
C LEU A 86 -6.87 0.79 4.27
N PRO A 87 -6.90 2.13 4.52
CA PRO A 87 -7.92 3.01 4.00
C PRO A 87 -7.62 3.38 2.54
N ALA A 88 -8.22 2.66 1.61
CA ALA A 88 -8.48 3.14 0.26
C ALA A 88 -9.99 3.07 0.03
N PRO A 89 -10.62 4.06 -0.64
CA PRO A 89 -12.08 4.10 -0.84
C PRO A 89 -12.63 2.92 -1.67
N ALA A 90 -11.77 2.08 -2.25
CA ALA A 90 -12.13 0.96 -3.11
C ALA A 90 -12.25 -0.43 -2.42
N ARG A 91 -12.12 -0.55 -1.08
CA ARG A 91 -12.11 -1.86 -0.38
C ARG A 91 -13.15 -2.03 0.72
N SER A 92 -14.42 -1.73 0.43
CA SER A 92 -15.56 -2.07 1.31
C SER A 92 -15.63 -3.57 1.65
N ARG A 93 -15.24 -4.45 0.72
CA ARG A 93 -15.26 -5.91 0.92
C ARG A 93 -14.20 -6.41 1.90
N ALA A 94 -13.00 -5.83 1.90
CA ALA A 94 -11.92 -6.28 2.80
C ALA A 94 -12.20 -5.89 4.26
N ALA A 95 -12.78 -4.71 4.48
CA ALA A 95 -13.24 -4.28 5.79
C ALA A 95 -14.33 -5.22 6.35
N LEU A 96 -15.25 -5.68 5.49
CA LEU A 96 -16.29 -6.64 5.88
C LEU A 96 -15.68 -7.96 6.41
N TRP A 97 -14.75 -8.56 5.66
CA TRP A 97 -14.09 -9.81 6.08
C TRP A 97 -13.25 -9.66 7.36
N TRP A 98 -12.78 -8.46 7.66
CA TRP A 98 -12.06 -8.16 8.90
C TRP A 98 -12.97 -8.05 10.13
N LEU A 99 -14.21 -7.58 9.95
CA LEU A 99 -15.19 -7.34 11.02
C LEU A 99 -16.06 -8.58 11.32
N LEU A 100 -16.29 -9.45 10.34
CA LEU A 100 -17.15 -10.63 10.48
C LEU A 100 -16.75 -11.59 11.62
N PRO A 101 -15.45 -11.92 11.84
CA PRO A 101 -15.06 -12.76 12.97
C PRO A 101 -15.44 -12.18 14.33
N SER A 102 -15.33 -10.86 14.50
CA SER A 102 -15.70 -10.15 15.74
C SER A 102 -17.21 -10.15 15.95
N LEU A 103 -17.97 -9.93 14.87
CA LEU A 103 -19.43 -10.01 14.93
C LEU A 103 -19.89 -11.41 15.38
N ALA A 104 -19.30 -12.47 14.83
CA ALA A 104 -19.60 -13.83 15.24
C ALA A 104 -19.22 -14.11 16.71
N ALA A 105 -18.07 -13.60 17.18
CA ALA A 105 -17.69 -13.71 18.59
C ALA A 105 -18.65 -12.97 19.54
N LEU A 106 -19.15 -11.79 19.14
CA LEU A 106 -20.15 -11.03 19.89
C LEU A 106 -21.49 -11.76 19.95
N LEU A 107 -21.93 -12.34 18.82
CA LEU A 107 -23.15 -13.16 18.78
C LEU A 107 -23.03 -14.40 19.67
N LEU A 108 -21.88 -15.06 19.66
CA LEU A 108 -21.62 -16.19 20.55
C LEU A 108 -21.65 -15.75 22.02
N ALA A 109 -20.94 -14.68 22.38
CA ALA A 109 -20.92 -14.14 23.75
C ALA A 109 -22.32 -13.75 24.23
N ALA A 110 -23.13 -13.14 23.35
CA ALA A 110 -24.53 -12.84 23.62
C ALA A 110 -25.34 -14.12 23.83
N SER A 111 -25.11 -15.17 23.03
CA SER A 111 -25.82 -16.45 23.14
C SER A 111 -25.52 -17.22 24.44
N VAL A 112 -24.37 -17.01 25.07
CA VAL A 112 -24.04 -17.66 26.36
C VAL A 112 -24.33 -16.76 27.57
N SER A 113 -24.67 -15.48 27.34
CA SER A 113 -25.02 -14.52 28.40
C SER A 113 -26.46 -14.74 28.87
N MET A 114 -26.69 -15.72 29.74
CA MET A 114 -28.03 -16.10 30.21
C MET A 114 -28.30 -15.60 31.64
N ARG A 115 -29.59 -15.46 31.99
CA ARG A 115 -30.00 -15.16 33.37
C ARG A 115 -29.70 -16.39 34.24
N GLY A 116 -29.03 -16.19 35.37
CA GLY A 116 -28.56 -17.28 36.25
C GLY A 116 -27.09 -17.66 36.06
N THR A 117 -26.42 -17.14 35.03
CA THR A 117 -24.97 -17.29 34.88
C THR A 117 -24.22 -16.41 35.90
N GLY A 118 -23.19 -16.97 36.54
CA GLY A 118 -22.39 -16.24 37.52
C GLY A 118 -21.73 -14.99 36.92
N PRO A 119 -21.83 -13.81 37.56
CA PRO A 119 -21.39 -12.53 36.99
C PRO A 119 -19.89 -12.51 36.72
N ALA A 120 -19.07 -13.14 37.57
CA ALA A 120 -17.62 -13.21 37.39
C ALA A 120 -17.22 -13.92 36.08
N GLY A 121 -17.92 -15.01 35.72
CA GLY A 121 -17.66 -15.74 34.47
C GLY A 121 -18.02 -14.94 33.22
N LEU A 122 -19.12 -14.19 33.27
CA LEU A 122 -19.51 -13.28 32.20
C LEU A 122 -18.52 -12.13 32.05
N ILE A 123 -18.13 -11.49 33.16
CA ILE A 123 -17.12 -10.42 33.15
C ILE A 123 -15.83 -10.92 32.50
N LEU A 124 -15.37 -12.11 32.90
CA LEU A 124 -14.15 -12.70 32.35
C LEU A 124 -14.25 -12.98 30.84
N LEU A 125 -15.37 -13.56 30.38
CA LEU A 125 -15.65 -13.77 28.97
C LEU A 125 -15.57 -12.46 28.16
N TRP A 126 -16.28 -11.42 28.61
CA TRP A 126 -16.32 -10.14 27.91
C TRP A 126 -14.96 -9.43 27.94
N LEU A 127 -14.23 -9.49 29.06
CA LEU A 127 -12.88 -8.93 29.15
C LEU A 127 -11.92 -9.58 28.16
N ILE A 128 -11.96 -10.91 27.99
CA ILE A 128 -11.12 -11.62 27.02
C ILE A 128 -11.39 -11.11 25.59
N LEU A 129 -12.67 -11.00 25.21
CA LEU A 129 -13.06 -10.53 23.87
C LEU A 129 -12.67 -9.08 23.64
N LEU A 130 -12.93 -8.19 24.60
CA LEU A 130 -12.56 -6.79 24.52
C LEU A 130 -11.05 -6.58 24.48
N ALA A 131 -10.28 -7.32 25.29
CA ALA A 131 -8.82 -7.28 25.28
C ALA A 131 -8.26 -7.75 23.92
N ASN A 132 -8.85 -8.79 23.33
CA ASN A 132 -8.48 -9.28 22.01
C ASN A 132 -8.72 -8.22 20.91
N GLU A 133 -9.88 -7.55 20.93
CA GLU A 133 -10.17 -6.46 20.00
C GLU A 133 -9.26 -5.25 20.21
N ALA A 134 -8.98 -4.89 21.47
CA ALA A 134 -8.07 -3.80 21.80
C ALA A 134 -6.63 -4.08 21.33
N LEU A 135 -6.15 -5.32 21.45
CA LEU A 135 -4.82 -5.73 21.00
C LEU A 135 -4.67 -5.62 19.47
N TRP A 136 -5.67 -6.11 18.73
CA TRP A 136 -5.70 -5.98 17.27
C TRP A 136 -5.87 -4.53 16.82
N GLY A 137 -6.73 -3.76 17.49
CA GLY A 137 -6.90 -2.33 17.25
C GLY A 137 -5.60 -1.55 17.50
N ALA A 138 -4.88 -1.86 18.58
CA ALA A 138 -3.58 -1.27 18.89
C ALA A 138 -2.49 -1.70 17.89
N CYS A 139 -2.47 -2.96 17.44
CA CYS A 139 -1.57 -3.40 16.37
C CYS A 139 -1.84 -2.63 15.07
N LEU A 140 -3.09 -2.57 14.62
CA LEU A 140 -3.49 -1.82 13.44
C LEU A 140 -3.15 -0.34 13.57
N TRP A 141 -3.40 0.24 14.74
CA TRP A 141 -3.06 1.63 15.02
C TRP A 141 -1.56 1.85 14.94
N ARG A 142 -0.73 1.01 15.59
CA ARG A 142 0.74 1.07 15.51
C ARG A 142 1.26 0.89 14.08
N LEU A 143 0.65 0.01 13.30
CA LEU A 143 0.98 -0.17 11.89
C LEU A 143 0.63 1.06 11.06
N ARG A 144 -0.45 1.76 11.40
CA ARG A 144 -0.85 3.03 10.79
C ARG A 144 0.00 4.21 11.25
N THR A 145 0.43 4.23 12.51
CA THR A 145 1.13 5.37 13.13
C THR A 145 2.62 5.20 13.22
N ARG A 146 3.20 4.06 12.78
CA ARG A 146 4.64 3.92 12.60
C ARG A 146 5.12 5.09 11.73
N PRO A 147 5.78 6.11 12.31
CA PRO A 147 6.45 7.12 11.52
C PRO A 147 7.61 6.38 10.86
N GLY A 148 7.67 6.38 9.52
CA GLY A 148 8.64 5.65 8.70
C GLY A 148 9.86 5.08 9.43
N ALA A 149 9.70 3.90 10.04
CA ALA A 149 10.81 3.14 10.57
C ALA A 149 11.41 2.37 9.39
N GLY A 150 12.34 3.03 8.71
CA GLY A 150 13.05 2.49 7.56
C GLY A 150 13.25 3.49 6.42
N ALA A 151 13.83 4.67 6.71
CA ALA A 151 14.81 5.15 5.75
C ALA A 151 15.95 4.11 5.78
N PRO A 152 16.35 3.48 4.66
CA PRO A 152 17.65 2.83 4.63
C PRO A 152 18.66 3.89 5.09
N GLU A 153 19.53 3.49 6.01
CA GLU A 153 20.64 4.30 6.47
C GLU A 153 21.41 4.76 5.22
N THR A 154 21.14 5.99 4.80
CA THR A 154 21.90 6.62 3.72
C THR A 154 23.28 6.79 4.32
N VAL A 155 24.22 5.93 3.91
CA VAL A 155 25.64 6.20 4.06
C VAL A 155 25.85 7.52 3.34
N ALA A 156 25.87 8.61 4.11
CA ALA A 156 26.19 9.93 3.60
C ALA A 156 27.63 9.82 3.09
N VAL A 157 27.79 9.76 1.76
CA VAL A 157 29.08 9.99 1.14
C VAL A 157 29.45 11.42 1.55
N PRO A 158 30.53 11.64 2.33
CA PRO A 158 30.94 12.98 2.70
C PRO A 158 31.26 13.73 1.40
N ALA A 159 30.62 14.87 1.21
CA ALA A 159 30.92 15.77 0.11
C ALA A 159 32.42 16.11 0.15
N PRO A 160 33.14 16.14 -0.98
CA PRO A 160 34.52 16.56 -1.01
C PRO A 160 34.62 18.03 -0.60
N HIS A 161 35.11 18.22 0.63
CA HIS A 161 35.87 19.33 1.17
C HIS A 161 35.44 20.78 0.85
N ASP A 162 35.10 21.47 1.94
CA ASP A 162 35.53 22.84 2.23
C ASP A 162 36.99 23.06 1.80
N LEU A 163 37.19 23.63 0.62
CA LEU A 163 38.32 24.52 0.38
C LEU A 163 37.81 25.94 0.55
N ALA A 164 38.18 26.49 1.70
CA ALA A 164 37.95 27.85 2.10
C ALA A 164 38.27 28.83 0.97
N VAL A 165 37.32 29.76 0.78
CA VAL A 165 37.51 31.00 0.06
C VAL A 165 38.68 31.76 0.71
N ALA A 166 39.86 31.66 0.10
CA ALA A 166 40.94 32.61 0.30
C ALA A 166 40.94 33.55 -0.91
N ALA A 167 40.66 34.83 -0.63
CA ALA A 167 40.69 35.91 -1.59
C ALA A 167 42.08 36.09 -2.20
N GLY A 168 42.12 36.49 -3.48
CA GLY A 168 43.27 37.15 -4.11
C GLY A 168 43.93 36.36 -5.22
N GLY A 169 43.58 36.68 -6.47
CA GLY A 169 44.27 36.19 -7.65
C GLY A 169 43.45 36.39 -8.91
N GLN A 170 43.72 37.49 -9.61
CA GLN A 170 43.25 37.78 -10.97
C GLN A 170 43.59 36.58 -11.88
N ASP A 171 42.59 35.87 -12.39
CA ASP A 171 42.79 34.90 -13.46
C ASP A 171 41.83 35.23 -14.60
N ASP A 172 42.42 35.82 -15.64
CA ASP A 172 41.81 36.44 -16.80
C ASP A 172 41.35 35.37 -17.81
N ARG A 173 40.41 34.52 -17.39
CA ARG A 173 39.72 33.59 -18.30
C ARG A 173 38.46 34.26 -18.81
N PRO A 174 38.28 34.43 -20.14
CA PRO A 174 37.03 34.95 -20.67
C PRO A 174 35.91 33.98 -20.30
N VAL A 175 34.99 34.45 -19.47
CA VAL A 175 33.70 33.79 -19.24
C VAL A 175 33.03 33.74 -20.60
N ARG A 176 33.02 32.54 -21.20
CA ARG A 176 32.25 32.28 -22.40
C ARG A 176 30.79 32.60 -22.05
N PRO A 177 30.09 33.45 -22.80
CA PRO A 177 28.66 33.62 -22.62
C PRO A 177 28.02 32.24 -22.69
N VAL A 178 27.33 31.84 -21.62
CA VAL A 178 26.38 30.73 -21.72
C VAL A 178 25.27 31.27 -22.60
N GLU A 179 25.37 30.98 -23.89
CA GLU A 179 24.25 31.17 -24.80
C GLU A 179 23.06 30.37 -24.24
N PRO A 180 21.84 30.90 -24.31
CA PRO A 180 20.66 30.14 -23.91
C PRO A 180 20.64 28.88 -24.78
N SER A 181 20.90 27.72 -24.18
CA SER A 181 20.86 26.46 -24.90
C SER A 181 19.40 26.13 -25.17
N ASP A 182 18.94 26.56 -26.34
CA ASP A 182 17.81 25.99 -27.02
C ASP A 182 18.00 24.46 -27.14
N ASP A 183 16.90 23.73 -26.98
CA ASP A 183 16.76 22.29 -27.22
C ASP A 183 17.45 21.33 -26.24
N HIS A 184 16.96 21.29 -24.98
CA HIS A 184 17.10 20.06 -24.19
C HIS A 184 16.29 18.94 -24.86
N GLU A 185 16.96 18.14 -25.67
CA GLU A 185 16.46 16.89 -26.24
C GLU A 185 15.86 16.05 -25.08
N LEU A 186 14.53 15.91 -25.05
CA LEU A 186 13.77 15.16 -24.04
C LEU A 186 14.08 13.67 -24.20
N SER A 187 15.26 13.26 -23.77
CA SER A 187 15.78 11.90 -23.88
C SER A 187 16.05 11.33 -22.51
N LEU A 188 15.54 10.12 -22.27
CA LEU A 188 15.79 9.37 -21.04
C LEU A 188 17.00 8.46 -21.28
N PRO A 189 18.05 8.52 -20.44
CA PRO A 189 19.25 7.71 -20.65
C PRO A 189 18.94 6.21 -20.75
N GLU A 190 19.77 5.48 -21.50
CA GLU A 190 19.64 4.03 -21.61
C GLU A 190 19.73 3.35 -20.23
N GLY A 191 18.88 2.35 -20.01
CA GLY A 191 18.78 1.65 -18.72
C GLY A 191 18.01 2.42 -17.63
N VAL A 192 17.61 3.67 -17.85
CA VAL A 192 16.75 4.42 -16.93
C VAL A 192 15.29 4.20 -17.29
N CYS A 193 14.52 3.66 -16.34
CA CYS A 193 13.08 3.43 -16.52
C CYS A 193 12.22 4.64 -16.12
N GLN A 194 12.74 5.50 -15.26
CA GLN A 194 12.01 6.64 -14.72
C GLN A 194 12.97 7.75 -14.29
N GLN A 195 12.68 8.97 -14.71
CA GLN A 195 13.34 10.19 -14.23
C GLN A 195 12.26 11.21 -13.91
N LEU A 196 12.30 11.76 -12.70
CA LEU A 196 11.31 12.70 -12.19
C LEU A 196 12.01 13.98 -11.76
N THR A 197 11.44 15.11 -12.14
CA THR A 197 11.86 16.43 -11.71
C THR A 197 10.68 17.11 -11.03
N ARG A 198 10.90 17.56 -9.80
CA ARG A 198 9.92 18.37 -9.07
C ARG A 198 10.40 19.81 -9.00
N ALA A 199 9.51 20.73 -9.32
CA ALA A 199 9.76 22.15 -9.21
C ALA A 199 8.64 22.81 -8.39
N ARG A 200 8.99 23.89 -7.68
CA ARG A 200 8.01 24.79 -7.07
C ARG A 200 8.14 26.14 -7.74
N SER A 201 7.06 26.65 -8.29
CA SER A 201 6.98 27.99 -8.87
C SER A 201 5.97 28.84 -8.11
N ARG A 202 6.22 30.15 -8.01
CA ARG A 202 5.25 31.11 -7.45
C ARG A 202 3.98 31.22 -8.31
N THR A 203 4.07 30.94 -9.61
CA THR A 203 2.96 31.05 -10.56
C THR A 203 2.20 29.73 -10.74
N HIS A 204 2.91 28.61 -10.86
CA HIS A 204 2.31 27.29 -11.17
C HIS A 204 2.22 26.34 -9.96
N GLY A 205 2.60 26.81 -8.77
CA GLY A 205 2.59 25.98 -7.56
C GLY A 205 3.57 24.82 -7.66
N ASP A 206 3.20 23.70 -7.04
CA ASP A 206 4.00 22.48 -7.02
C ASP A 206 3.76 21.65 -8.28
N THR A 207 4.83 21.35 -9.02
CA THR A 207 4.80 20.66 -10.31
C THR A 207 5.75 19.48 -10.30
N VAL A 208 5.30 18.35 -10.82
CA VAL A 208 6.14 17.17 -11.07
C VAL A 208 6.08 16.84 -12.55
N ALA A 209 7.24 16.92 -13.20
CA ALA A 209 7.43 16.46 -14.57
C ALA A 209 8.27 15.18 -14.56
N GLY A 210 8.11 14.33 -15.56
CA GLY A 210 8.91 13.13 -15.63
C GLY A 210 8.85 12.41 -16.96
N MET A 211 9.90 11.64 -17.20
CA MET A 211 10.03 10.71 -18.32
C MET A 211 9.93 9.29 -17.79
N LEU A 212 9.15 8.46 -18.48
CA LEU A 212 8.91 7.06 -18.09
C LEU A 212 9.07 6.15 -19.30
N ARG A 213 9.76 5.03 -19.09
CA ARG A 213 10.00 3.98 -20.08
C ARG A 213 9.10 2.77 -19.79
N ALA A 214 8.36 2.31 -20.79
CA ALA A 214 7.64 1.04 -20.73
C ALA A 214 8.28 0.04 -21.70
N LEU A 215 8.71 -1.10 -21.17
CA LEU A 215 9.27 -2.22 -21.93
C LEU A 215 8.19 -3.29 -22.09
N PHE A 216 7.63 -3.39 -23.30
CA PHE A 216 6.64 -4.42 -23.64
C PHE A 216 7.34 -5.69 -24.10
N GLN A 217 6.99 -6.82 -23.48
CA GLN A 217 7.47 -8.13 -23.91
C GLN A 217 6.79 -8.59 -25.21
N PRO A 218 7.41 -9.51 -25.98
CA PRO A 218 6.76 -10.10 -27.15
C PRO A 218 5.36 -10.66 -26.82
N GLY A 219 4.35 -10.24 -27.58
CA GLY A 219 2.95 -10.61 -27.36
C GLY A 219 2.22 -9.81 -26.26
N GLU A 220 2.92 -8.94 -25.53
CA GLU A 220 2.31 -8.04 -24.54
C GLU A 220 1.64 -6.87 -25.26
N ARG A 221 0.37 -6.61 -24.92
CA ARG A 221 -0.39 -5.49 -25.50
C ARG A 221 -0.62 -4.33 -24.54
N SER A 222 -0.52 -4.59 -23.24
CA SER A 222 -0.88 -3.62 -22.20
C SER A 222 0.18 -3.62 -21.12
N HIS A 223 0.63 -2.45 -20.72
CA HIS A 223 1.65 -2.26 -19.68
C HIS A 223 1.22 -1.12 -18.73
N ASN A 224 1.60 -1.18 -17.46
CA ASN A 224 1.23 -0.17 -16.48
C ASN A 224 2.47 0.49 -15.88
N LEU A 225 2.46 1.82 -15.80
CA LEU A 225 3.52 2.60 -15.16
C LEU A 225 2.99 3.32 -13.92
N HIS A 226 3.78 3.34 -12.86
CA HIS A 226 3.44 3.97 -11.59
C HIS A 226 4.44 5.07 -11.25
N VAL A 227 3.90 6.23 -10.87
CA VAL A 227 4.66 7.37 -10.37
C VAL A 227 4.20 7.67 -8.97
N ALA A 228 5.14 7.77 -8.03
CA ALA A 228 4.86 8.24 -6.68
C ALA A 228 5.32 9.69 -6.51
N PHE A 229 4.53 10.49 -5.78
CA PHE A 229 4.90 11.85 -5.39
C PHE A 229 5.31 11.88 -3.92
N CYS A 230 6.59 12.17 -3.68
CA CYS A 230 7.17 12.22 -2.34
C CYS A 230 7.90 13.57 -2.13
N PRO A 231 7.40 14.47 -1.25
CA PRO A 231 6.10 14.41 -0.55
C PRO A 231 4.89 14.46 -1.50
N PRO A 232 3.66 14.11 -1.04
CA PRO A 232 2.46 14.26 -1.85
C PRO A 232 2.29 15.71 -2.34
N LEU A 233 1.63 15.86 -3.49
CA LEU A 233 1.11 17.15 -3.96
C LEU A 233 -0.03 17.62 -3.05
N PRO A 234 -0.28 18.94 -2.94
CA PRO A 234 -1.29 19.48 -2.03
C PRO A 234 -2.73 19.12 -2.42
N ALA A 235 -2.98 18.80 -3.69
CA ALA A 235 -4.29 18.41 -4.21
C ALA A 235 -4.13 17.40 -5.36
N ARG A 236 -5.26 16.92 -5.90
CA ARG A 236 -5.26 16.08 -7.10
C ARG A 236 -4.75 16.92 -8.30
N PRO A 237 -3.65 16.54 -8.96
CA PRO A 237 -3.09 17.34 -10.04
C PRO A 237 -3.89 17.20 -11.35
N LEU A 238 -3.78 18.22 -12.20
CA LEU A 238 -4.03 18.11 -13.63
C LEU A 238 -2.81 17.43 -14.27
N VAL A 239 -3.06 16.45 -15.15
CA VAL A 239 -2.00 15.64 -15.76
C VAL A 239 -2.07 15.75 -17.27
N GLU A 240 -0.95 16.13 -17.87
CA GLU A 240 -0.71 16.08 -19.31
C GLU A 240 0.31 15.00 -19.60
N VAL A 241 0.14 14.27 -20.70
CA VAL A 241 1.04 13.18 -21.09
C VAL A 241 1.19 13.15 -22.60
N VAL A 242 2.42 12.97 -23.05
CA VAL A 242 2.80 12.85 -24.45
C VAL A 242 3.68 11.63 -24.64
N GLN A 243 3.49 10.90 -25.72
CA GLN A 243 4.41 9.85 -26.14
C GLN A 243 5.57 10.50 -26.89
N LEU A 244 6.80 10.22 -26.46
CA LEU A 244 8.02 10.76 -27.08
C LEU A 244 8.59 9.80 -28.13
N SER A 245 8.61 8.50 -27.86
CA SER A 245 9.18 7.49 -28.76
C SER A 245 8.46 6.14 -28.67
N GLY A 246 8.85 5.20 -29.53
CA GLY A 246 8.30 3.85 -29.58
C GLY A 246 7.08 3.68 -30.49
N PRO A 247 6.54 2.45 -30.58
CA PRO A 247 5.35 2.16 -31.39
C PRO A 247 4.12 2.90 -30.88
N ARG A 248 3.16 3.15 -31.78
CA ARG A 248 1.93 3.90 -31.45
C ARG A 248 1.19 3.27 -30.28
N THR A 249 1.11 4.02 -29.19
CA THR A 249 0.57 3.53 -27.91
C THR A 249 -0.53 4.46 -27.42
N ARG A 250 -1.66 3.89 -27.01
CA ARG A 250 -2.68 4.64 -26.29
C ARG A 250 -2.26 4.74 -24.83
N VAL A 251 -2.04 5.97 -24.36
CA VAL A 251 -1.67 6.25 -22.97
C VAL A 251 -2.88 6.84 -22.25
N LYS A 252 -3.21 6.29 -21.07
CA LYS A 252 -4.28 6.80 -20.21
C LYS A 252 -3.77 6.98 -18.79
N ALA A 253 -3.88 8.18 -18.24
CA ALA A 253 -3.75 8.40 -16.80
C ALA A 253 -4.99 7.81 -16.09
N ALA A 254 -4.89 6.56 -15.63
CA ALA A 254 -6.01 5.75 -15.17
C ALA A 254 -6.36 6.01 -13.70
N ASP A 255 -5.39 6.42 -12.89
CA ASP A 255 -5.60 6.86 -11.51
C ASP A 255 -4.69 8.05 -11.23
N ILE A 256 -5.27 9.16 -10.77
CA ILE A 256 -4.56 10.41 -10.50
C ILE A 256 -4.90 10.82 -9.08
N GLN A 257 -3.89 10.78 -8.21
CA GLN A 257 -3.99 11.07 -6.79
C GLN A 257 -2.91 12.08 -6.36
N PRO A 258 -3.09 12.77 -5.23
CA PRO A 258 -2.06 13.67 -4.71
C PRO A 258 -0.73 12.97 -4.40
N PHE A 259 -0.73 11.66 -4.15
CA PHE A 259 0.46 10.87 -3.84
C PHE A 259 1.03 10.10 -5.05
N GLY A 260 0.42 10.21 -6.24
CA GLY A 260 0.94 9.52 -7.42
C GLY A 260 -0.03 9.38 -8.59
N ILE A 261 0.47 8.82 -9.68
CA ILE A 261 -0.29 8.56 -10.92
C ILE A 261 -0.04 7.12 -11.37
N ARG A 262 -1.09 6.46 -11.88
CA ARG A 262 -0.97 5.24 -12.67
C ARG A 262 -1.32 5.51 -14.13
N PHE A 263 -0.39 5.19 -15.02
CA PHE A 263 -0.61 5.20 -16.46
C PHE A 263 -0.86 3.79 -16.98
N ASP A 264 -1.94 3.61 -17.73
CA ASP A 264 -2.24 2.40 -18.47
C ASP A 264 -1.85 2.66 -19.94
N LEU A 265 -0.91 1.88 -20.47
CA LEU A 265 -0.41 1.97 -21.84
C LEU A 265 -0.93 0.76 -22.62
N ARG A 266 -1.41 0.98 -23.84
CA ARG A 266 -1.87 -0.10 -24.74
C ARG A 266 -1.35 0.08 -26.16
N LEU A 267 -0.58 -0.90 -26.64
CA LEU A 267 -0.09 -0.91 -28.01
C LEU A 267 -1.25 -0.99 -29.00
N ALA A 268 -1.14 -0.24 -30.10
CA ALA A 268 -2.12 -0.27 -31.19
C ALA A 268 -2.18 -1.66 -31.86
N ALA A 269 -1.01 -2.28 -32.07
CA ALA A 269 -0.84 -3.62 -32.62
C ALA A 269 0.02 -4.48 -31.69
N LEU A 270 -0.18 -5.79 -31.74
CA LEU A 270 0.71 -6.74 -31.04
C LEU A 270 2.07 -6.75 -31.74
N SER A 271 3.15 -6.76 -30.95
CA SER A 271 4.51 -6.96 -31.47
C SER A 271 5.02 -8.35 -31.13
N THR A 272 5.81 -8.91 -32.04
CA THR A 272 6.55 -10.17 -31.83
C THR A 272 7.96 -9.93 -31.30
N ARG A 273 8.33 -8.66 -31.08
CA ARG A 273 9.62 -8.22 -30.53
C ARG A 273 9.36 -7.40 -29.26
N GLU A 274 10.42 -7.20 -28.48
CA GLU A 274 10.37 -6.26 -27.36
C GLU A 274 10.22 -4.84 -27.90
N GLU A 275 9.34 -4.05 -27.29
CA GLU A 275 9.08 -2.67 -27.69
C GLU A 275 9.34 -1.73 -26.52
N ASP A 276 10.06 -0.64 -26.80
CA ASP A 276 10.34 0.43 -25.85
C ASP A 276 9.48 1.65 -26.17
N VAL A 277 8.64 2.06 -25.22
CA VAL A 277 7.79 3.25 -25.33
C VAL A 277 8.19 4.25 -24.26
N LEU A 278 8.63 5.44 -24.70
CA LEU A 278 8.94 6.57 -23.84
C LEU A 278 7.78 7.55 -23.78
N ILE A 279 7.37 7.94 -22.58
CA ILE A 279 6.37 8.99 -22.36
C ILE A 279 6.95 10.09 -21.48
N HIS A 280 6.52 11.32 -21.74
CA HIS A 280 6.73 12.47 -20.84
C HIS A 280 5.39 12.89 -20.26
N PHE A 281 5.36 13.17 -18.97
CA PHE A 281 4.17 13.69 -18.31
C PHE A 281 4.50 14.91 -17.47
N GLU A 282 3.50 15.75 -17.28
CA GLU A 282 3.54 16.87 -16.34
C GLU A 282 2.30 16.84 -15.47
N ALA A 283 2.51 16.94 -14.15
CA ALA A 283 1.47 16.98 -13.14
C ALA A 283 1.52 18.31 -12.38
N ARG A 284 0.46 19.10 -12.48
CA ARG A 284 0.36 20.45 -11.91
C ARG A 284 -0.83 20.56 -10.96
N CYS A 285 -0.63 21.16 -9.80
CA CYS A 285 -1.76 21.61 -8.97
C CYS A 285 -2.18 23.02 -9.41
N SER A 286 -3.45 23.22 -9.77
CA SER A 286 -3.95 24.58 -9.95
C SER A 286 -3.92 25.28 -8.58
N THR A 287 -3.11 26.33 -8.44
CA THR A 287 -3.34 27.31 -7.38
C THR A 287 -4.73 27.87 -7.66
N GLY A 288 -5.70 27.58 -6.80
CA GLY A 288 -7.03 28.16 -6.94
C GLY A 288 -6.88 29.66 -7.06
N GLY A 289 -7.24 30.22 -8.21
CA GLY A 289 -7.44 31.64 -8.35
C GLY A 289 -8.54 32.02 -7.37
N LEU A 290 -8.28 33.01 -6.51
CA LEU A 290 -9.39 33.84 -6.06
C LEU A 290 -10.03 34.43 -7.33
N PRO A 291 -11.34 34.30 -7.54
CA PRO A 291 -12.00 35.11 -8.53
C PRO A 291 -11.88 36.58 -8.09
N SER A 292 -11.31 37.41 -8.95
CA SER A 292 -11.51 38.86 -8.94
C SER A 292 -12.78 39.20 -9.70
#